data_AF-A0AA46KDD0-F1
#
_entry.id   AF-A0AA46KDD0-F1
#
_cell.length_a   1.000
_cell.length_b   1.000
_cell.length_c   1.000
_cell.angle_alpha   90.00
_cell.angle_beta   90.00
_cell.angle_gamma   90.00
#
_symmetry.space_group_name_H-M   'P 1'
#
loop_
_entity.id
_entity.type
_entity.pdbx_description
1 polymer ?
#
loop_
_entity_poly.entity_id
_entity_poly.type
_entity_poly.pdbx_seq_one_letter_code
_entity_poly.pdbx_strand_id
1 'polypeptide(L)'
;MLTHEDYLNERSTNDDTGRSWYTHKRLRSAYRSLRTNSDWLFTYQEYQHLDIPNTTNSLEGLFSELKRQLHSHHGLSEQRKLRFIKDFLGSKSLK
;
A
#
# COMPACT_ATOMS: atom_id res chain seq x y z
N MET A 1 20.62 -5.90 18.53
CA MET A 1 20.80 -6.59 17.23
C MET A 1 19.49 -7.23 16.84
N LEU A 2 19.13 -7.21 15.55
CA LEU A 2 17.99 -7.96 15.05
C LEU A 2 18.32 -9.46 15.11
N THR A 3 17.47 -10.23 15.77
CA THR A 3 17.67 -11.68 16.03
C THR A 3 17.86 -12.53 14.77
N HIS A 4 17.54 -11.99 13.59
CA HIS A 4 17.60 -12.69 12.29
C HIS A 4 18.22 -11.84 11.18
N GLU A 5 19.10 -10.89 11.51
CA GLU A 5 19.72 -10.00 10.53
C GLU A 5 20.50 -10.74 9.44
N ASP A 6 21.26 -11.76 9.82
CA ASP A 6 22.04 -12.58 8.88
C ASP A 6 21.15 -13.29 7.86
N TYR A 7 20.02 -13.83 8.30
CA TYR A 7 19.03 -14.45 7.43
C TYR A 7 18.43 -13.44 6.45
N LEU A 8 18.05 -12.24 6.91
CA LEU A 8 17.50 -11.20 6.03
C LEU A 8 18.52 -10.65 5.01
N ASN A 9 19.81 -10.70 5.36
CA ASN A 9 20.90 -10.21 4.53
C ASN A 9 21.52 -11.28 3.63
N GLU A 10 21.07 -12.53 3.72
CA GLU A 10 21.48 -13.63 2.84
C GLU A 10 21.33 -13.22 1.37
N ARG A 11 22.34 -13.54 0.55
CA ARG A 11 22.37 -13.24 -0.88
C ARG A 11 22.58 -14.50 -1.70
N SER A 12 21.80 -14.64 -2.75
CA SER A 12 22.07 -15.59 -3.84
C SER A 12 22.90 -14.90 -4.92
N THR A 13 23.78 -15.66 -5.55
CA THR A 13 24.56 -15.25 -6.72
C THR A 13 24.15 -16.07 -7.93
N ASN A 14 24.21 -15.48 -9.11
CA ASN A 14 24.16 -16.22 -10.36
C ASN A 14 25.60 -16.52 -10.81
N ASP A 15 25.92 -17.80 -10.94
CA ASP A 15 27.30 -18.26 -11.18
C ASP A 15 27.81 -17.86 -12.58
N ASP A 16 26.92 -17.76 -13.56
CA ASP A 16 27.28 -17.41 -14.96
C ASP A 16 27.54 -15.91 -15.16
N THR A 17 26.83 -15.06 -14.41
CA THR A 17 26.84 -13.59 -14.59
C THR A 17 27.44 -12.82 -13.43
N GLY A 18 27.74 -13.48 -12.31
CA GLY A 18 28.24 -12.88 -11.07
C GLY A 18 27.25 -11.96 -10.35
N ARG A 19 26.01 -11.82 -10.84
CA ARG A 19 25.01 -10.93 -10.25
C ARG A 19 24.51 -11.50 -8.93
N SER A 20 24.43 -10.67 -7.90
CA SER A 20 23.92 -11.05 -6.58
C SER A 20 22.62 -10.33 -6.22
N TRP A 21 21.73 -11.00 -5.50
CA TRP A 21 20.50 -10.42 -4.97
C TRP A 21 20.18 -10.98 -3.60
N TYR A 22 19.42 -10.22 -2.79
CA TYR A 22 18.92 -10.73 -1.51
C TYR A 22 18.05 -11.96 -1.75
N THR A 23 18.33 -13.06 -1.05
CA THR A 23 17.53 -14.29 -1.13
C THR A 23 16.08 -14.02 -0.70
N HIS A 24 15.90 -13.30 0.41
CA HIS A 24 14.60 -13.07 1.05
C HIS A 24 13.97 -11.70 0.73
N LYS A 25 13.91 -11.32 -0.56
CA LYS A 25 13.46 -9.97 -0.99
C LYS A 25 12.13 -9.54 -0.39
N ARG A 26 11.12 -10.40 -0.45
CA ARG A 26 9.75 -10.11 0.02
C ARG A 26 9.72 -9.91 1.53
N LEU A 27 10.36 -10.79 2.28
CA LEU A 27 10.43 -10.72 3.75
C LEU A 27 11.19 -9.46 4.20
N ARG A 28 12.34 -9.19 3.58
CA ARG A 28 13.12 -7.98 3.86
C ARG A 28 12.32 -6.71 3.56
N SER A 29 11.56 -6.69 2.47
CA SER A 29 10.67 -5.57 2.14
C SER A 29 9.53 -5.41 3.16
N ALA A 30 8.90 -6.50 3.60
CA ALA A 30 7.85 -6.47 4.60
C ALA A 30 8.38 -5.95 5.95
N TYR A 31 9.51 -6.50 6.41
CA TYR A 31 10.17 -6.04 7.65
C TYR A 31 10.53 -4.55 7.58
N ARG A 32 11.14 -4.11 6.47
CA ARG A 32 11.44 -2.70 6.26
C ARG A 32 10.18 -1.83 6.32
N SER A 33 9.09 -2.27 5.70
CA SER A 33 7.81 -1.56 5.73
C SER A 33 7.28 -1.39 7.15
N LEU A 34 7.25 -2.48 7.93
CA LEU A 34 6.81 -2.44 9.33
C LEU A 34 7.68 -1.50 10.17
N ARG A 35 9.02 -1.59 10.02
CA ARG A 35 9.94 -0.73 10.76
C ARG A 35 9.77 0.75 10.40
N THR A 36 9.71 1.06 9.10
CA THR A 36 9.58 2.45 8.62
C THR A 36 8.23 3.07 8.97
N ASN A 37 7.16 2.27 9.05
CA ASN A 37 5.82 2.77 9.36
C ASN A 37 5.41 2.55 10.82
N SER A 38 6.32 2.06 11.68
CA SER A 38 5.98 1.61 13.04
C SER A 38 5.30 2.69 13.89
N ASP A 39 5.76 3.94 13.78
CA ASP A 39 5.19 5.10 14.46
C ASP A 39 3.73 5.40 14.05
N TRP A 40 3.27 4.87 12.91
CA TRP A 40 1.94 5.17 12.34
C TRP A 40 0.99 3.97 12.33
N LEU A 41 1.46 2.76 12.67
CA LEU A 41 0.65 1.55 12.56
C LEU A 41 -0.55 1.54 13.52
N PHE A 42 -0.41 2.20 14.66
CA PHE A 42 -1.39 2.17 15.75
C PHE A 42 -2.03 3.54 16.05
N THR A 43 -1.93 4.50 15.12
CA THR A 43 -2.50 5.85 15.27
C THR A 43 -3.99 5.82 15.64
N TYR A 44 -4.78 4.88 15.10
CA TYR A 44 -6.19 4.75 15.45
C TYR A 44 -6.44 4.36 16.92
N GLN A 45 -5.46 3.71 17.56
CA GLN A 45 -5.51 3.36 18.99
C GLN A 45 -4.99 4.49 19.87
N GLU A 46 -4.00 5.25 19.40
CA GLU A 46 -3.45 6.39 20.15
C GLU A 46 -4.42 7.59 20.17
N TYR A 47 -5.15 7.80 19.08
CA TYR A 47 -6.06 8.92 18.89
C TYR A 47 -7.54 8.47 18.83
N GLN A 48 -7.99 7.73 19.84
CA GLN A 48 -9.36 7.21 19.89
C GLN A 48 -10.45 8.30 19.81
N HIS A 49 -10.14 9.52 20.28
CA HIS A 49 -11.05 10.68 20.23
C HIS A 49 -11.31 11.19 18.81
N LEU A 50 -10.55 10.74 17.80
CA LEU A 50 -10.78 11.06 16.39
C LEU A 50 -11.74 10.09 15.71
N ASP A 51 -12.28 9.10 16.45
CA ASP A 51 -13.21 8.09 15.96
C ASP A 51 -12.73 7.38 14.68
N ILE A 52 -11.42 7.18 14.55
CA ILE A 52 -10.81 6.52 13.40
C ILE A 52 -11.20 5.04 13.41
N PRO A 53 -11.84 4.51 12.35
CA PRO A 53 -12.18 3.09 12.29
C PRO A 53 -10.94 2.20 12.37
N ASN A 54 -11.04 1.08 13.10
CA ASN A 54 -10.00 0.06 13.19
C ASN A 54 -9.94 -0.87 11.97
N THR A 55 -10.83 -0.69 10.99
CA THR A 55 -10.86 -1.47 9.74
C THR A 55 -10.81 -0.57 8.52
N THR A 56 -10.21 -1.06 7.44
CA THR A 56 -10.13 -0.39 6.13
C THR A 56 -11.34 -0.66 5.24
N ASN A 57 -12.38 -1.33 5.73
CA ASN A 57 -13.54 -1.77 4.94
C ASN A 57 -14.20 -0.63 4.14
N SER A 58 -14.36 0.54 4.76
CA SER A 58 -14.94 1.72 4.10
C SER A 58 -14.08 2.21 2.94
N LEU A 59 -12.75 2.21 3.11
CA LEU A 59 -11.80 2.59 2.06
C LEU A 59 -11.78 1.55 0.94
N GLU A 60 -11.72 0.27 1.28
CA GLU A 60 -11.71 -0.82 0.30
C GLU A 60 -12.99 -0.85 -0.53
N GLY A 61 -14.16 -0.64 0.09
CA GLY A 61 -15.44 -0.51 -0.61
C GLY A 61 -15.45 0.67 -1.59
N LEU A 62 -15.01 1.85 -1.12
CA LEU A 62 -14.93 3.05 -1.95
C LEU A 62 -14.00 2.87 -3.16
N PHE A 63 -12.79 2.35 -2.94
CA PHE A 63 -11.83 2.14 -4.02
C PHE A 63 -12.24 1.01 -4.97
N SER A 64 -12.94 -0.02 -4.47
CA SER A 64 -13.49 -1.08 -5.32
C SER A 64 -14.56 -0.54 -6.26
N GLU A 65 -15.45 0.32 -5.75
CA GLU A 65 -16.45 1.02 -6.58
C GLU A 65 -15.79 1.93 -7.62
N LEU A 66 -14.80 2.73 -7.22
CA LEU A 66 -14.05 3.60 -8.13
C LEU A 66 -13.37 2.81 -9.25
N LYS A 67 -12.65 1.74 -8.90
CA LYS A 67 -11.97 0.88 -9.88
C LYS A 67 -12.95 0.25 -10.86
N ARG A 68 -14.12 -0.22 -10.37
CA ARG A 68 -15.17 -0.79 -11.22
C ARG A 68 -15.65 0.22 -12.26
N GLN A 69 -15.96 1.45 -11.85
CA GLN A 69 -16.43 2.49 -12.78
C GLN A 69 -15.34 2.92 -13.77
N LEU A 70 -14.09 3.09 -13.31
CA LEU A 70 -12.97 3.40 -14.20
C LEU A 70 -12.69 2.28 -15.22
N HIS A 71 -12.86 1.02 -14.81
CA HIS A 71 -12.67 -0.11 -15.71
C HIS A 71 -13.67 -0.10 -16.88
N SER A 72 -14.94 0.25 -16.62
CA SER A 72 -15.96 0.47 -17.66
C SER A 72 -15.59 1.61 -18.62
N HIS A 73 -14.68 2.51 -18.23
CA HIS A 73 -14.23 3.66 -19.01
C HIS A 73 -12.71 3.65 -19.28
N HIS A 74 -12.13 2.48 -19.57
CA HIS A 74 -10.68 2.31 -19.75
C HIS A 74 -10.07 3.20 -20.86
N GLY A 75 -10.87 3.63 -21.84
CA GLY A 75 -10.46 4.52 -22.94
C GLY A 75 -10.38 6.02 -22.62
N LEU A 76 -10.59 6.42 -21.35
CA LEU A 76 -10.46 7.83 -20.96
C LEU A 76 -9.00 8.30 -21.04
N SER A 77 -8.80 9.52 -21.55
CA SER A 77 -7.53 10.22 -21.41
C SER A 77 -7.23 10.49 -19.93
N GLU A 78 -5.95 10.67 -19.60
CA GLU A 78 -5.50 10.93 -18.22
C GLU A 78 -6.23 12.13 -17.59
N GLN A 79 -6.37 13.22 -18.34
CA GLN A 79 -7.12 14.41 -17.90
C GLN A 79 -8.57 14.09 -17.53
N ARG A 80 -9.24 13.24 -18.32
CA ARG A 80 -10.62 12.84 -18.05
C ARG A 80 -10.72 11.84 -16.90
N LYS A 81 -9.73 10.95 -16.73
CA LYS A 81 -9.63 10.07 -15.55
C LYS A 81 -9.50 10.88 -14.26
N LEU A 82 -8.65 11.91 -14.26
CA LEU A 82 -8.50 12.81 -13.11
C LEU A 82 -9.79 13.55 -12.78
N ARG A 83 -10.49 14.09 -13.79
CA ARG A 83 -11.80 14.73 -13.58
C ARG A 83 -12.82 13.74 -13.02
N PHE A 84 -12.89 12.55 -13.60
CA PHE A 84 -13.76 11.47 -13.11
C PHE A 84 -13.50 11.13 -11.64
N ILE A 85 -12.23 10.94 -11.25
CA ILE A 85 -11.87 10.62 -9.85
C ILE A 85 -12.26 11.76 -8.92
N LYS A 86 -12.04 13.02 -9.31
CA LYS A 86 -12.44 14.20 -8.52
C LYS A 86 -13.95 14.25 -8.34
N ASP A 87 -14.71 14.09 -9.41
CA ASP A 87 -16.18 14.11 -9.38
C ASP A 87 -16.73 12.94 -8.55
N PHE A 88 -16.15 11.74 -8.70
CA PHE A 88 -16.48 10.56 -7.90
C PHE A 88 -16.28 10.81 -6.41
N LEU A 89 -15.09 11.27 -6.00
CA LEU A 89 -14.78 11.54 -4.59
C LEU A 89 -15.64 12.68 -4.03
N GLY A 90 -15.86 13.74 -4.82
CA GLY A 90 -16.74 14.87 -4.44
C GLY A 90 -18.19 14.42 -4.21
N SER A 91 -18.73 13.53 -5.05
CA SER A 91 -20.09 13.01 -4.90
C SER A 91 -20.29 12.17 -3.65
N LYS A 92 -19.21 11.58 -3.11
CA LYS A 92 -19.23 10.73 -1.90
C LYS A 92 -19.04 11.53 -0.62
N SER A 93 -18.46 12.74 -0.71
CA SER A 93 -18.24 13.64 0.44
C SER A 93 -19.48 14.50 0.80
N LEU A 94 -20.53 14.48 -0.02
CA LEU A 94 -21.75 15.28 0.12
C LEU A 94 -22.94 14.47 0.68
N LYS A 95 -22.67 13.41 1.43
CA LYS A 95 -23.68 12.62 2.14
C LYS A 95 -23.40 12.59 3.63
#